data_AF-A0A2E9QSK4-F1
#
_entry.id   AF-A0A2E9QSK4-F1
#
_cell.length_a   1.000
_cell.length_b   1.000
_cell.length_c   1.000
_cell.angle_alpha   90.00
_cell.angle_beta   90.00
_cell.angle_gamma   90.00
#
_symmetry.space_group_name_H-M   'P 1'
#
loop_
_entity.id
_entity.type
_entity.pdbx_description
1 polymer ?
#
loop_
_entity_poly.entity_id
_entity_poly.type
_entity_poly.pdbx_seq_one_letter_code
_entity_poly.pdbx_strand_id
1 'polypeptide(L)'
;MWRLFLFCVLCGASTSAWAGEARLALLVAHEQGWTGEPRLKYAIQGDLLPMAQTMRRLGFRVQVVQNPSAAYLREVLKQVVKYTRRRKISTFVFYYSGHAGRFSFHLGKRKKRPLQYQEFLQYFQKIQSRRRVAIFDSCYSGEIIRQFGSLQRYRKLLQNGQLKGVRARRAFDLSNLKLPKKGDERGIRIISSSLGVAWEVHRYKASVFTYHFLKGLKGAADLDRDGKITVDELFDYASRSVQQETGQRPEQLILMRRNTPYAFAPAYNSRLRIGSQIIGHLRISVSNFVWSQHKSQRAPLKLAIVAGKGQVELKHKQRCYRQQISIPNRSEITLRNRWIAISCHRWSGKKKGLIELPTQLRREVPFKASFSIGAAGSLLSSALAGTERLGGGSFVFHVMPKESLLLFGARLGFWGTSKVFSQQTLQQFYTELRLEGGLHLKYLPLSLMLGGYVSGGLLFQDINAEASRTGTMMRYGGTLQLSLWFHSTILLRASVDGGASLSRRSQAWKHLPDWTMRLGFAYHFQ
;
A
#
# COMPACT_ATOMS: atom_id res chain seq x y z
N MET A 1 -74.56 11.08 -12.18
CA MET A 1 -73.48 11.75 -12.93
C MET A 1 -72.36 12.13 -11.96
N TRP A 2 -71.10 12.09 -12.42
CA TRP A 2 -69.80 12.21 -11.69
C TRP A 2 -69.31 10.95 -10.97
N ARG A 3 -68.36 10.15 -11.50
CA ARG A 3 -66.92 10.36 -11.84
C ARG A 3 -66.04 10.63 -10.60
N LEU A 4 -65.36 9.61 -10.08
CA LEU A 4 -63.92 9.25 -10.31
C LEU A 4 -62.94 10.26 -9.70
N PHE A 5 -62.15 9.83 -8.71
CA PHE A 5 -60.68 9.73 -8.81
C PHE A 5 -60.08 9.05 -7.55
N LEU A 6 -59.71 7.78 -7.70
CA LEU A 6 -58.86 7.03 -6.79
C LEU A 6 -57.40 7.41 -7.12
N PHE A 7 -56.79 8.32 -6.35
CA PHE A 7 -55.38 8.67 -6.55
C PHE A 7 -54.49 7.63 -5.86
N CYS A 8 -54.10 6.62 -6.65
CA CYS A 8 -53.10 5.63 -6.31
C CYS A 8 -51.72 6.33 -6.24
N VAL A 9 -51.29 6.73 -5.05
CA VAL A 9 -49.90 7.16 -4.80
C VAL A 9 -49.02 5.91 -4.75
N LEU A 10 -48.72 5.37 -5.94
CA LEU A 10 -47.58 4.49 -6.18
C LEU A 10 -46.30 5.32 -5.99
N CYS A 11 -45.87 5.44 -4.73
CA CYS A 11 -44.55 5.93 -4.39
C CYS A 11 -43.53 4.88 -4.86
N GLY A 12 -43.19 4.95 -6.15
CA GLY A 12 -42.12 4.18 -6.76
C GLY A 12 -40.79 4.62 -6.17
N ALA A 13 -40.47 4.11 -4.98
CA ALA A 13 -39.12 4.06 -4.47
C ALA A 13 -38.29 3.33 -5.52
N SER A 14 -37.63 4.13 -6.36
CA SER A 14 -36.70 3.69 -7.37
C SER A 14 -35.54 3.05 -6.64
N THR A 15 -35.68 1.77 -6.29
CA THR A 15 -34.58 0.94 -5.83
C THR A 15 -33.61 0.90 -7.01
N SER A 16 -32.62 1.78 -6.99
CA SER A 16 -31.55 1.82 -7.97
C SER A 16 -30.92 0.44 -8.00
N ALA A 17 -31.34 -0.37 -8.99
CA ALA A 17 -30.86 -1.71 -9.19
C ALA A 17 -29.36 -1.63 -9.48
N TRP A 18 -28.56 -2.16 -8.56
CA TRP A 18 -27.11 -2.18 -8.66
C TRP A 18 -26.69 -3.04 -9.87
N ALA A 19 -26.32 -2.39 -10.97
CA ALA A 19 -25.87 -3.05 -12.22
C ALA A 19 -24.37 -3.39 -12.25
N GLY A 20 -23.66 -3.26 -11.12
CA GLY A 20 -22.26 -3.69 -10.96
C GLY A 20 -22.14 -5.22 -10.92
N GLU A 21 -20.97 -5.75 -11.25
CA GLU A 21 -20.71 -7.19 -11.09
C GLU A 21 -20.81 -7.60 -9.60
N ALA A 22 -21.84 -8.36 -9.24
CA ALA A 22 -22.01 -8.87 -7.88
C ALA A 22 -21.10 -10.09 -7.66
N ARG A 23 -20.09 -9.93 -6.80
CA ARG A 23 -19.09 -10.97 -6.49
C ARG A 23 -19.32 -11.53 -5.09
N LEU A 24 -19.33 -12.85 -4.95
CA LEU A 24 -19.52 -13.55 -3.68
C LEU A 24 -18.36 -14.50 -3.43
N ALA A 25 -17.83 -14.53 -2.21
CA ALA A 25 -16.82 -15.48 -1.78
C ALA A 25 -17.24 -16.18 -0.49
N LEU A 26 -17.19 -17.52 -0.48
CA LEU A 26 -17.27 -18.34 0.72
C LEU A 26 -15.86 -18.85 1.02
N LEU A 27 -15.29 -18.41 2.14
CA LEU A 27 -13.95 -18.79 2.56
C LEU A 27 -14.05 -19.62 3.84
N VAL A 28 -13.44 -20.79 3.82
CA VAL A 28 -13.52 -21.78 4.89
C VAL A 28 -12.11 -22.14 5.31
N ALA A 29 -11.86 -22.25 6.62
CA ALA A 29 -10.67 -22.94 7.08
C ALA A 29 -10.92 -23.78 8.32
N HIS A 30 -10.12 -24.83 8.49
CA HIS A 30 -10.19 -25.72 9.64
C HIS A 30 -8.78 -26.06 10.14
N GLU A 31 -8.49 -25.79 11.42
CA GLU A 31 -7.16 -26.01 12.00
C GLU A 31 -6.94 -27.44 12.47
N GLN A 32 -8.01 -28.18 12.75
CA GLN A 32 -7.96 -29.52 13.33
C GLN A 32 -8.32 -30.61 12.32
N GLY A 33 -7.50 -31.65 12.25
CA GLY A 33 -7.73 -32.82 11.41
C GLY A 33 -8.34 -34.01 12.15
N TRP A 34 -8.24 -35.18 11.53
CA TRP A 34 -8.54 -36.47 12.15
C TRP A 34 -7.41 -36.95 13.07
N THR A 35 -7.64 -38.06 13.78
CA THR A 35 -6.64 -38.68 14.66
C THR A 35 -5.34 -38.92 13.89
N GLY A 36 -4.22 -38.44 14.42
CA GLY A 36 -2.90 -38.53 13.79
C GLY A 36 -2.50 -37.31 12.96
N GLU A 37 -3.43 -36.40 12.65
CA GLU A 37 -3.10 -35.16 11.91
C GLU A 37 -2.74 -34.03 12.87
N PRO A 38 -1.60 -33.33 12.67
CA PRO A 38 -1.20 -32.23 13.52
C PRO A 38 -2.14 -31.03 13.35
N ARG A 39 -2.26 -30.20 14.38
CA ARG A 39 -3.00 -28.95 14.27
C ARG A 39 -2.27 -27.98 13.34
N LEU A 40 -3.01 -27.42 12.38
CA LEU A 40 -2.55 -26.35 11.48
C LEU A 40 -2.58 -25.03 12.25
N LYS A 41 -1.42 -24.39 12.42
CA LYS A 41 -1.29 -23.19 13.27
C LYS A 41 -1.69 -21.91 12.53
N TYR A 42 -1.69 -21.95 11.20
CA TYR A 42 -1.80 -20.76 10.36
C TYR A 42 -2.98 -20.77 9.39
N ALA A 43 -3.71 -21.89 9.26
CA ALA A 43 -4.89 -21.98 8.40
C ALA A 43 -5.93 -20.86 8.60
N ILE A 44 -6.10 -20.34 9.83
CA ILE A 44 -6.99 -19.18 10.07
C ILE A 44 -6.23 -17.86 9.93
N GLN A 45 -5.18 -17.65 10.74
CA GLN A 45 -4.51 -16.34 10.87
C GLN A 45 -3.63 -16.00 9.67
N GLY A 46 -2.96 -16.99 9.08
CA GLY A 46 -2.06 -16.83 7.92
C GLY A 46 -2.76 -16.90 6.58
N ASP A 47 -3.80 -17.75 6.49
CA ASP A 47 -4.43 -18.07 5.22
C ASP A 47 -5.81 -17.42 5.08
N LEU A 48 -6.79 -17.85 5.90
CA LEU A 48 -8.19 -17.48 5.77
C LEU A 48 -8.44 -15.98 5.94
N LEU A 49 -7.92 -15.38 7.01
CA LEU A 49 -8.17 -13.96 7.32
C LEU A 49 -7.51 -13.02 6.31
N PRO A 50 -6.23 -13.22 5.91
CA PRO A 50 -5.61 -12.42 4.85
C PRO A 50 -6.28 -12.59 3.49
N MET A 51 -6.76 -13.80 3.16
CA MET A 51 -7.59 -14.06 1.99
C MET A 51 -8.92 -13.29 2.06
N ALA A 52 -9.61 -13.33 3.20
CA ALA A 52 -10.85 -12.60 3.40
C ALA A 52 -10.66 -11.09 3.22
N GLN A 53 -9.61 -10.52 3.82
CA GLN A 53 -9.29 -9.11 3.67
C GLN A 53 -8.98 -8.76 2.20
N THR A 54 -8.23 -9.60 1.50
CA THR A 54 -7.88 -9.38 0.09
C THR A 54 -9.10 -9.48 -0.82
N MET A 55 -9.96 -10.50 -0.65
CA MET A 55 -11.19 -10.65 -1.43
C MET A 55 -12.17 -9.49 -1.18
N ARG A 56 -12.32 -9.00 0.07
CA ARG A 56 -13.10 -7.78 0.35
C ARG A 56 -12.55 -6.57 -0.41
N ARG A 57 -11.22 -6.40 -0.42
CA ARG A 57 -10.53 -5.34 -1.18
C ARG A 57 -10.70 -5.45 -2.70
N LEU A 58 -11.07 -6.63 -3.19
CA LEU A 58 -11.38 -6.91 -4.61
C LEU A 58 -12.89 -6.82 -4.92
N GLY A 59 -13.69 -6.29 -3.99
CA GLY A 59 -15.13 -6.07 -4.19
C GLY A 59 -15.99 -7.32 -3.99
N PHE A 60 -15.46 -8.38 -3.38
CA PHE A 60 -16.28 -9.53 -3.00
C PHE A 60 -17.08 -9.26 -1.73
N ARG A 61 -18.35 -9.68 -1.71
CA ARG A 61 -19.04 -9.98 -0.46
C ARG A 61 -18.45 -11.28 0.07
N VAL A 62 -17.81 -11.23 1.23
CA VAL A 62 -17.09 -12.38 1.81
C VAL A 62 -17.85 -12.94 3.01
N GLN A 63 -18.16 -14.24 2.97
CA GLN A 63 -18.60 -15.03 4.12
C GLN A 63 -17.42 -15.89 4.59
N VAL A 64 -17.02 -15.72 5.84
CA VAL A 64 -15.91 -16.44 6.47
C VAL A 64 -16.48 -17.50 7.40
N VAL A 65 -15.98 -18.73 7.31
CA VAL A 65 -16.40 -19.85 8.16
C VAL A 65 -15.15 -20.50 8.75
N GLN A 66 -14.99 -20.44 10.07
CA GLN A 66 -13.84 -20.96 10.80
C GLN A 66 -14.22 -22.24 11.54
N ASN A 67 -13.35 -23.25 11.47
CA ASN A 67 -13.50 -24.54 12.14
C ASN A 67 -14.92 -25.15 12.07
N PRO A 68 -15.58 -25.19 10.89
CA PRO A 68 -16.95 -25.69 10.82
C PRO A 68 -17.00 -27.20 11.01
N SER A 69 -18.10 -27.71 11.57
CA SER A 69 -18.44 -29.12 11.41
C SER A 69 -18.88 -29.42 9.97
N ALA A 70 -18.78 -30.69 9.55
CA ALA A 70 -19.30 -31.13 8.25
C ALA A 70 -20.81 -30.85 8.09
N ALA A 71 -21.60 -30.95 9.16
CA ALA A 71 -23.03 -30.63 9.14
C ALA A 71 -23.27 -29.13 8.92
N TYR A 72 -22.55 -28.28 9.65
CA TYR A 72 -22.68 -26.83 9.50
C TYR A 72 -22.27 -26.36 8.11
N LEU A 73 -21.15 -26.87 7.57
CA LEU A 73 -20.70 -26.48 6.23
C LEU A 73 -21.71 -26.89 5.13
N ARG A 74 -22.41 -28.02 5.27
CA ARG A 74 -23.52 -28.39 4.37
C ARG A 74 -24.63 -27.34 4.38
N GLU A 75 -25.03 -26.88 5.56
CA GLU A 75 -26.06 -25.84 5.68
C GLU A 75 -25.61 -24.52 5.05
N VAL A 76 -24.36 -24.12 5.27
CA VAL A 76 -23.79 -22.94 4.61
C VAL A 76 -23.81 -23.08 3.08
N LEU A 77 -23.41 -24.23 2.54
CA LEU A 77 -23.44 -24.50 1.10
C LEU A 77 -24.87 -24.44 0.54
N LYS A 78 -25.86 -25.01 1.25
CA LYS A 78 -27.28 -24.90 0.90
C LYS A 78 -27.75 -23.45 0.86
N GLN A 79 -27.37 -22.65 1.86
CA GLN A 79 -27.70 -21.23 1.93
C GLN A 79 -27.09 -20.44 0.76
N VAL A 80 -25.84 -20.71 0.39
CA VAL A 80 -25.17 -20.09 -0.77
C VAL A 80 -25.88 -20.44 -2.08
N VAL A 81 -26.28 -21.70 -2.26
CA VAL A 81 -27.09 -22.12 -3.43
C VAL A 81 -28.41 -21.34 -3.46
N LYS A 82 -29.14 -21.24 -2.34
CA LYS A 82 -30.40 -20.49 -2.25
C LYS A 82 -30.19 -18.99 -2.53
N TYR A 83 -29.12 -18.41 -2.02
CA TYR A 83 -28.78 -17.00 -2.20
C TYR A 83 -28.47 -16.67 -3.67
N THR A 84 -27.67 -17.51 -4.33
CA THR A 84 -27.27 -17.31 -5.75
C THR A 84 -28.41 -17.54 -6.73
N ARG A 85 -29.45 -18.31 -6.36
CA ARG A 85 -30.71 -18.40 -7.14
C ARG A 85 -31.53 -17.12 -7.09
N ARG A 86 -31.55 -16.44 -5.94
CA ARG A 86 -32.35 -15.22 -5.71
C ARG A 86 -31.65 -13.94 -6.15
N ARG A 87 -30.33 -13.95 -6.29
CA ARG A 87 -29.50 -12.79 -6.63
C ARG A 87 -28.59 -13.12 -7.79
N LYS A 88 -28.49 -12.23 -8.78
CA LYS A 88 -27.59 -12.41 -9.93
C LYS A 88 -26.13 -12.21 -9.51
N ILE A 89 -25.44 -13.29 -9.15
CA ILE A 89 -23.99 -13.29 -8.82
C ILE A 89 -23.18 -13.53 -10.09
N SER A 90 -22.30 -12.59 -10.47
CA SER A 90 -21.45 -12.76 -11.66
C SER A 90 -20.29 -13.72 -11.41
N THR A 91 -19.68 -13.63 -10.24
CA THR A 91 -18.50 -14.42 -9.87
C THR A 91 -18.66 -14.98 -8.46
N PHE A 92 -18.59 -16.30 -8.32
CA PHE A 92 -18.55 -17.01 -7.05
C PHE A 92 -17.16 -17.63 -6.83
N VAL A 93 -16.60 -17.42 -5.63
CA VAL A 93 -15.34 -18.03 -5.19
C VAL A 93 -15.59 -18.89 -3.96
N PHE A 94 -15.11 -20.12 -3.98
CA PHE A 94 -14.95 -20.97 -2.80
C PHE A 94 -13.46 -21.11 -2.50
N TYR A 95 -13.08 -20.96 -1.25
CA TYR A 95 -11.72 -21.19 -0.79
C TYR A 95 -11.75 -22.07 0.46
N TYR A 96 -10.89 -23.07 0.51
CA TYR A 96 -10.71 -23.94 1.66
C TYR A 96 -9.23 -24.06 2.01
N SER A 97 -8.86 -23.82 3.27
CA SER A 97 -7.56 -24.17 3.85
C SER A 97 -7.76 -25.13 5.03
N GLY A 98 -7.11 -26.29 5.00
CA GLY A 98 -7.27 -27.29 6.05
C GLY A 98 -6.83 -28.70 5.64
N HIS A 99 -7.01 -29.66 6.54
CA HIS A 99 -6.74 -31.06 6.25
C HIS A 99 -7.80 -31.69 5.36
N ALA A 100 -7.35 -32.56 4.45
CA ALA A 100 -8.26 -33.31 3.62
C ALA A 100 -7.65 -34.65 3.23
N GLY A 101 -8.49 -35.67 3.11
CA GLY A 101 -8.11 -37.00 2.70
C GLY A 101 -8.40 -37.25 1.23
N ARG A 102 -8.34 -38.53 0.82
CA ARG A 102 -8.60 -38.92 -0.57
C ARG A 102 -10.03 -38.59 -1.05
N PHE A 103 -11.02 -38.61 -0.17
CA PHE A 103 -12.44 -38.47 -0.58
C PHE A 103 -13.21 -37.37 0.16
N SER A 104 -12.66 -36.80 1.23
CA SER A 104 -13.41 -35.92 2.13
C SER A 104 -12.55 -34.87 2.81
N PHE A 105 -13.19 -33.76 3.17
CA PHE A 105 -12.61 -32.74 4.05
C PHE A 105 -12.50 -33.28 5.50
N HIS A 106 -11.40 -32.98 6.18
CA HIS A 106 -11.20 -33.34 7.58
C HIS A 106 -11.57 -32.14 8.46
N LEU A 107 -12.86 -32.02 8.73
CA LEU A 107 -13.46 -30.89 9.45
C LEU A 107 -13.56 -31.20 10.95
N GLY A 108 -12.40 -31.33 11.60
CA GLY A 108 -12.27 -31.73 13.01
C GLY A 108 -12.38 -33.24 13.20
N LYS A 109 -12.67 -33.68 14.44
CA LYS A 109 -12.74 -35.12 14.79
C LYS A 109 -13.64 -35.89 13.81
N ARG A 110 -13.17 -37.05 13.32
CA ARG A 110 -13.91 -37.88 12.36
C ARG A 110 -15.30 -38.22 12.91
N LYS A 111 -16.34 -37.78 12.19
CA LYS A 111 -17.75 -38.12 12.47
C LYS A 111 -18.22 -39.19 11.49
N LYS A 112 -19.37 -39.82 11.79
CA LYS A 112 -20.00 -40.85 10.93
C LYS A 112 -20.23 -40.39 9.48
N ARG A 113 -20.47 -39.09 9.25
CA ARG A 113 -20.78 -38.51 7.93
C ARG A 113 -19.85 -37.33 7.59
N PRO A 114 -18.58 -37.59 7.21
CA PRO A 114 -17.69 -36.53 6.76
C PRO A 114 -18.23 -35.88 5.47
N LEU A 115 -17.83 -34.63 5.20
CA LEU A 115 -18.23 -33.97 3.95
C LEU A 115 -17.34 -34.50 2.82
N GLN A 116 -17.94 -35.22 1.88
CA GLN A 116 -17.22 -35.78 0.74
C GLN A 116 -17.05 -34.74 -0.37
N TYR A 117 -16.01 -34.90 -1.20
CA TYR A 117 -15.81 -34.04 -2.36
C TYR A 117 -16.97 -34.13 -3.34
N GLN A 118 -17.45 -35.33 -3.66
CA GLN A 118 -18.63 -35.51 -4.53
C GLN A 118 -19.85 -34.72 -4.03
N GLU A 119 -20.10 -34.75 -2.71
CA GLU A 119 -21.18 -33.98 -2.09
C GLU A 119 -20.96 -32.47 -2.27
N PHE A 120 -19.76 -31.97 -1.98
CA PHE A 120 -19.42 -30.56 -2.22
C PHE A 120 -19.64 -30.17 -3.70
N LEU A 121 -19.21 -31.02 -4.64
CA LEU A 121 -19.34 -30.78 -6.08
C LEU A 121 -20.81 -30.67 -6.50
N GLN A 122 -21.71 -31.45 -5.90
CA GLN A 122 -23.15 -31.34 -6.14
C GLN A 122 -23.71 -29.96 -5.72
N TYR A 123 -23.28 -29.43 -4.57
CA TYR A 123 -23.66 -28.07 -4.15
C TYR A 123 -23.06 -27.02 -5.07
N PHE A 124 -21.76 -27.12 -5.37
CA PHE A 124 -21.03 -26.16 -6.19
C PHE A 124 -21.59 -26.05 -7.62
N GLN A 125 -22.04 -27.16 -8.20
CA GLN A 125 -22.72 -27.17 -9.51
C GLN A 125 -24.07 -26.45 -9.49
N LYS A 126 -24.80 -26.51 -8.37
CA LYS A 126 -26.11 -25.87 -8.20
C LYS A 126 -26.02 -24.35 -8.02
N ILE A 127 -24.82 -23.82 -7.75
CA ILE A 127 -24.59 -22.38 -7.63
C ILE A 127 -24.81 -21.68 -8.98
N GLN A 128 -25.72 -20.70 -8.99
CA GLN A 128 -26.06 -19.92 -10.17
C GLN A 128 -25.13 -18.71 -10.27
N SER A 129 -24.03 -18.88 -11.00
CA SER A 129 -23.08 -17.81 -11.28
C SER A 129 -22.42 -17.99 -12.65
N ARG A 130 -22.03 -16.90 -13.31
CA ARG A 130 -21.33 -16.96 -14.61
C ARG A 130 -19.97 -17.61 -14.45
N ARG A 131 -19.25 -17.27 -13.39
CA ARG A 131 -17.89 -17.73 -13.08
C ARG A 131 -17.89 -18.38 -11.70
N ARG A 132 -17.41 -19.61 -11.62
CA ARG A 132 -17.26 -20.35 -10.36
C ARG A 132 -15.81 -20.79 -10.22
N VAL A 133 -15.15 -20.33 -9.18
CA VAL A 133 -13.76 -20.68 -8.87
C VAL A 133 -13.73 -21.37 -7.51
N ALA A 134 -13.17 -22.57 -7.43
CA ALA A 134 -12.90 -23.26 -6.18
C ALA A 134 -11.39 -23.40 -6.00
N ILE A 135 -10.89 -23.02 -4.84
CA ILE A 135 -9.47 -23.07 -4.49
C ILE A 135 -9.35 -23.94 -3.24
N PHE A 136 -8.56 -24.99 -3.34
CA PHE A 136 -8.31 -25.94 -2.26
C PHE A 136 -6.86 -25.90 -1.87
N ASP A 137 -6.63 -25.49 -0.64
CA ASP A 137 -5.32 -25.49 -0.02
C ASP A 137 -5.25 -26.57 1.06
N SER A 138 -5.10 -27.80 0.60
CA SER A 138 -5.08 -28.99 1.44
C SER A 138 -4.21 -30.07 0.81
N CYS A 139 -3.69 -30.96 1.65
CA CYS A 139 -3.11 -32.22 1.20
C CYS A 139 -4.12 -32.98 0.32
N TYR A 140 -3.65 -33.70 -0.71
CA TYR A 140 -4.49 -34.50 -1.62
C TYR A 140 -5.59 -33.74 -2.37
N SER A 141 -5.53 -32.41 -2.47
CA SER A 141 -6.54 -31.62 -3.19
C SER A 141 -6.62 -31.95 -4.69
N GLY A 142 -5.58 -32.53 -5.30
CA GLY A 142 -5.62 -33.00 -6.70
C GLY A 142 -6.59 -34.17 -6.92
N GLU A 143 -6.92 -34.95 -5.89
CA GLU A 143 -7.95 -35.99 -6.00
C GLU A 143 -9.36 -35.39 -6.21
N ILE A 144 -9.60 -34.15 -5.74
CA ILE A 144 -10.83 -33.39 -6.04
C ILE A 144 -10.94 -33.15 -7.54
N ILE A 145 -9.82 -32.81 -8.20
CA ILE A 145 -9.77 -32.59 -9.65
C ILE A 145 -10.08 -33.89 -10.40
N ARG A 146 -9.49 -35.03 -9.99
CA ARG A 146 -9.77 -36.35 -10.57
C ARG A 146 -11.24 -36.75 -10.44
N GLN A 147 -11.83 -36.56 -9.26
CA GLN A 147 -13.26 -36.85 -9.05
C GLN A 147 -14.17 -35.92 -9.86
N PHE A 148 -13.80 -34.64 -10.01
CA PHE A 148 -14.59 -33.73 -10.84
C PHE A 148 -14.49 -34.11 -12.33
N GLY A 149 -13.29 -34.45 -12.81
CA GLY A 149 -13.06 -34.85 -14.20
C GLY A 149 -13.68 -36.21 -14.57
N SER A 150 -13.85 -37.12 -13.60
CA SER A 150 -14.38 -38.46 -13.85
C SER A 150 -15.91 -38.56 -13.91
N LEU A 151 -16.63 -37.53 -13.43
CA LEU A 151 -18.10 -37.49 -13.49
C LEU A 151 -18.58 -37.65 -14.95
N GLN A 152 -19.46 -38.61 -15.20
CA GLN A 152 -19.96 -38.98 -16.54
C GLN A 152 -20.46 -37.78 -17.37
N ARG A 153 -21.10 -36.80 -16.72
CA ARG A 153 -21.54 -35.56 -17.39
C ARG A 153 -20.38 -34.74 -17.93
N TYR A 154 -19.27 -34.66 -17.19
CA TYR A 154 -18.06 -33.96 -17.64
C TYR A 154 -17.26 -34.82 -18.62
N ARG A 155 -17.21 -36.15 -18.46
CA ARG A 155 -16.65 -37.05 -19.49
C ARG A 155 -17.35 -36.87 -20.83
N LYS A 156 -18.69 -36.82 -20.87
CA LYS A 156 -19.44 -36.52 -22.11
C LYS A 156 -19.12 -35.12 -22.67
N LEU A 157 -18.94 -34.12 -21.81
CA LEU A 157 -18.55 -32.76 -22.24
C LEU A 157 -17.10 -32.68 -22.75
N LEU A 158 -16.20 -33.51 -22.21
CA LEU A 158 -14.80 -33.66 -22.64
C LEU A 158 -14.70 -34.44 -23.94
N GLN A 159 -15.51 -35.49 -24.10
CA GLN A 159 -15.53 -36.38 -25.27
C GLN A 159 -16.22 -35.75 -26.49
N ASN A 160 -17.27 -34.95 -26.29
CA ASN A 160 -18.06 -34.41 -27.41
C ASN A 160 -17.47 -33.14 -28.07
N GLY A 161 -16.21 -32.76 -27.81
CA GLY A 161 -15.45 -31.75 -28.57
C GLY A 161 -15.99 -30.29 -28.58
N GLN A 162 -17.17 -30.00 -28.03
CA GLN A 162 -17.82 -28.69 -28.12
C GLN A 162 -17.31 -27.64 -27.11
N LEU A 163 -16.32 -27.98 -26.28
CA LEU A 163 -15.69 -27.05 -25.33
C LEU A 163 -14.37 -26.52 -25.89
N LYS A 164 -14.37 -25.28 -26.39
CA LYS A 164 -13.12 -24.53 -26.63
C LYS A 164 -12.45 -24.24 -25.29
N GLY A 165 -11.49 -25.08 -24.87
CA GLY A 165 -10.59 -24.76 -23.75
C GLY A 165 -10.56 -25.71 -22.56
N VAL A 166 -10.98 -26.98 -22.69
CA VAL A 166 -10.52 -27.97 -21.70
C VAL A 166 -9.05 -28.26 -21.99
N ARG A 167 -8.16 -27.73 -21.15
CA ARG A 167 -6.72 -27.96 -21.23
C ARG A 167 -6.23 -28.59 -19.94
N ALA A 168 -5.78 -29.84 -19.99
CA ALA A 168 -4.70 -30.28 -19.12
C ALA A 168 -3.40 -29.78 -19.78
N ARG A 169 -2.67 -28.88 -19.10
CA ARG A 169 -1.47 -28.11 -19.52
C ARG A 169 -0.85 -28.38 -20.91
N ARG A 170 -0.59 -27.28 -21.64
CA ARG A 170 0.72 -26.96 -22.25
C ARG A 170 1.02 -25.48 -22.02
N ALA A 171 2.30 -25.13 -21.91
CA ALA A 171 2.80 -23.76 -21.77
C ALA A 171 2.16 -22.86 -22.85
N PHE A 172 1.62 -21.73 -22.41
CA PHE A 172 1.01 -20.76 -23.32
C PHE A 172 2.12 -19.89 -23.91
N ASP A 173 2.24 -19.90 -25.24
CA ASP A 173 3.07 -18.94 -25.96
C ASP A 173 2.38 -17.57 -25.92
N LEU A 174 3.06 -16.59 -25.30
CA LEU A 174 2.59 -15.24 -25.05
C LEU A 174 2.71 -14.32 -26.27
N SER A 175 3.24 -14.79 -27.39
CA SER A 175 3.59 -13.95 -28.56
C SER A 175 2.40 -13.55 -29.44
N ASN A 176 1.21 -14.15 -29.30
CA ASN A 176 0.12 -14.00 -30.28
C ASN A 176 -1.27 -13.65 -29.70
N LEU A 177 -1.33 -12.78 -28.68
CA LEU A 177 -2.61 -12.31 -28.13
C LEU A 177 -3.17 -11.10 -28.92
N LYS A 178 -3.84 -11.35 -30.05
CA LYS A 178 -4.76 -10.35 -30.63
C LYS A 178 -5.95 -10.18 -29.69
N LEU A 179 -6.00 -9.04 -28.97
CA LEU A 179 -7.03 -8.68 -27.99
C LEU A 179 -8.43 -8.52 -28.62
N PRO A 180 -9.44 -9.32 -28.23
CA PRO A 180 -10.84 -9.01 -28.50
C PRO A 180 -11.48 -8.28 -27.30
N LYS A 181 -12.50 -7.46 -27.59
CA LYS A 181 -13.30 -6.74 -26.58
C LYS A 181 -14.12 -7.70 -25.68
N LYS A 182 -14.05 -7.46 -24.36
CA LYS A 182 -14.99 -7.77 -23.25
C LYS A 182 -15.25 -9.25 -22.83
N GLY A 183 -14.56 -9.69 -21.76
CA GLY A 183 -15.11 -10.17 -20.47
C GLY A 183 -16.35 -11.08 -20.39
N ASP A 184 -16.55 -12.08 -21.25
CA ASP A 184 -17.66 -13.06 -21.15
C ASP A 184 -17.19 -14.46 -20.74
N GLU A 185 -16.14 -14.53 -19.92
CA GLU A 185 -15.67 -15.78 -19.35
C GLU A 185 -16.79 -16.46 -18.53
N ARG A 186 -17.16 -17.70 -18.89
CA ARG A 186 -18.16 -18.51 -18.19
C ARG A 186 -17.67 -19.92 -18.00
N GLY A 187 -17.73 -20.42 -16.77
CA GLY A 187 -17.28 -21.77 -16.49
C GLY A 187 -16.94 -22.03 -15.03
N ILE A 188 -16.26 -23.16 -14.85
CA ILE A 188 -15.81 -23.69 -13.57
C ILE A 188 -14.28 -23.82 -13.62
N ARG A 189 -13.64 -23.30 -12.58
CA ARG A 189 -12.20 -23.48 -12.32
C ARG A 189 -12.02 -24.12 -10.95
N ILE A 190 -11.19 -25.15 -10.87
CA ILE A 190 -10.79 -25.78 -9.61
C ILE A 190 -9.27 -25.72 -9.55
N ILE A 191 -8.74 -25.14 -8.47
CA ILE A 191 -7.31 -25.01 -8.22
C ILE A 191 -6.98 -25.78 -6.94
N SER A 192 -5.93 -26.59 -6.98
CA SER A 192 -5.44 -27.42 -5.88
C SER A 192 -3.97 -27.08 -5.60
N SER A 193 -3.61 -26.91 -4.33
CA SER A 193 -2.25 -26.57 -3.93
C SER A 193 -1.24 -27.71 -4.08
N SER A 194 -1.66 -28.98 -4.10
CA SER A 194 -0.79 -30.13 -4.43
C SER A 194 -1.55 -31.47 -4.58
N LEU A 195 -0.85 -32.47 -5.15
CA LEU A 195 -1.19 -33.90 -5.03
C LEU A 195 -0.66 -34.56 -3.74
N GLY A 196 0.22 -33.88 -2.97
CA GLY A 196 0.95 -34.41 -1.81
C GLY A 196 0.59 -33.70 -0.49
N VAL A 197 1.55 -33.60 0.44
CA VAL A 197 1.38 -32.93 1.75
C VAL A 197 1.51 -31.41 1.60
N ALA A 198 0.50 -30.63 1.97
CA ALA A 198 0.59 -29.17 2.01
C ALA A 198 1.48 -28.73 3.19
N TRP A 199 2.50 -27.92 2.90
CA TRP A 199 3.45 -27.41 3.91
C TRP A 199 2.99 -26.06 4.48
N GLU A 200 2.85 -25.97 5.80
CA GLU A 200 2.88 -24.69 6.53
C GLU A 200 4.33 -24.34 6.86
N VAL A 201 4.79 -23.14 6.49
CA VAL A 201 6.19 -22.72 6.74
C VAL A 201 6.20 -21.68 7.85
N HIS A 202 6.95 -21.94 8.93
CA HIS A 202 7.03 -21.04 10.09
C HIS A 202 7.49 -19.63 9.72
N ARG A 203 8.40 -19.51 8.75
CA ARG A 203 8.87 -18.22 8.21
C ARG A 203 7.75 -17.35 7.63
N TYR A 204 6.79 -17.96 6.95
CA TYR A 204 5.69 -17.25 6.31
C TYR A 204 4.45 -17.14 7.19
N LYS A 205 4.36 -17.96 8.24
CA LYS A 205 3.19 -18.07 9.12
C LYS A 205 1.89 -18.27 8.31
N ALA A 206 1.96 -19.08 7.25
CA ALA A 206 0.91 -19.35 6.28
C ALA A 206 1.30 -20.61 5.46
N SER A 207 0.36 -21.16 4.68
CA SER A 207 0.70 -22.15 3.66
C SER A 207 1.51 -21.50 2.53
N VAL A 208 2.40 -22.25 1.90
CA VAL A 208 3.22 -21.73 0.79
C VAL A 208 2.35 -21.31 -0.40
N PHE A 209 1.35 -22.12 -0.75
CA PHE A 209 0.45 -21.82 -1.85
C PHE A 209 -0.37 -20.55 -1.58
N THR A 210 -1.02 -20.45 -0.43
CA THR A 210 -1.85 -19.28 -0.09
C THR A 210 -1.00 -18.03 0.04
N TYR A 211 0.20 -18.12 0.61
CA TYR A 211 1.15 -17.00 0.67
C TYR A 211 1.44 -16.41 -0.72
N HIS A 212 1.84 -17.25 -1.69
CA HIS A 212 2.12 -16.78 -3.05
C HIS A 212 0.86 -16.38 -3.80
N PHE A 213 -0.27 -17.05 -3.60
CA PHE A 213 -1.55 -16.64 -4.18
C PHE A 213 -1.95 -15.23 -3.72
N LEU A 214 -1.80 -14.92 -2.42
CA LEU A 214 -2.05 -13.58 -1.88
C LEU A 214 -1.07 -12.54 -2.43
N LYS A 215 0.20 -12.89 -2.61
CA LYS A 215 1.22 -12.03 -3.24
C LYS A 215 0.88 -11.75 -4.70
N GLY A 216 0.44 -12.77 -5.43
CA GLY A 216 -0.06 -12.67 -6.80
C GLY A 216 -1.23 -11.69 -6.90
N LEU A 217 -2.26 -11.86 -6.05
CA LEU A 217 -3.42 -10.95 -5.98
C LEU A 217 -3.09 -9.50 -5.64
N LYS A 218 -1.93 -9.24 -5.04
CA LYS A 218 -1.45 -7.88 -4.73
C LYS A 218 -0.71 -7.21 -5.90
N GLY A 219 -0.50 -7.91 -7.02
CA GLY A 219 0.19 -7.36 -8.19
C GLY A 219 1.23 -8.29 -8.81
N ALA A 220 1.80 -9.23 -8.05
CA ALA A 220 2.94 -10.01 -8.52
C ALA A 220 2.60 -11.01 -9.65
N ALA A 221 1.30 -11.28 -9.83
CA ALA A 221 0.80 -12.15 -10.90
C ALA A 221 0.39 -11.38 -12.18
N ASP A 222 0.72 -10.09 -12.31
CA ASP A 222 0.56 -9.33 -13.57
C ASP A 222 1.72 -9.68 -14.51
N LEU A 223 1.64 -10.85 -15.15
CA LEU A 223 2.76 -11.47 -15.87
C LEU A 223 2.97 -10.81 -17.23
N ASP A 224 1.88 -10.46 -17.92
CA ASP A 224 1.92 -9.74 -19.20
C ASP A 224 2.02 -8.20 -19.03
N ARG A 225 1.91 -7.70 -17.79
CA ARG A 225 2.02 -6.29 -17.41
C ARG A 225 0.92 -5.42 -17.98
N ASP A 226 -0.26 -5.98 -18.26
CA ASP A 226 -1.42 -5.26 -18.78
C ASP A 226 -2.22 -4.52 -17.68
N GLY A 227 -1.82 -4.66 -16.41
CA GLY A 227 -2.46 -4.02 -15.27
C GLY A 227 -3.65 -4.80 -14.70
N LYS A 228 -3.94 -6.00 -15.23
CA LYS A 228 -4.99 -6.90 -14.80
C LYS A 228 -4.35 -8.22 -14.42
N ILE A 229 -4.92 -8.87 -13.41
CA ILE A 229 -4.53 -10.21 -13.01
C ILE A 229 -5.69 -11.14 -13.31
N THR A 230 -5.46 -12.08 -14.21
CA THR A 230 -6.39 -13.17 -14.53
C THR A 230 -6.24 -14.33 -13.53
N VAL A 231 -7.20 -15.26 -13.53
CA VAL A 231 -7.08 -16.47 -12.68
C VAL A 231 -5.97 -17.38 -13.19
N ASP A 232 -5.70 -17.39 -14.51
CA ASP A 232 -4.62 -18.17 -15.11
C ASP A 232 -3.25 -17.65 -14.67
N GLU A 233 -3.00 -16.34 -14.81
CA GLU A 233 -1.72 -15.77 -14.37
C GLU A 233 -1.50 -15.92 -12.87
N LEU A 234 -2.58 -15.81 -12.09
CA LEU A 234 -2.52 -16.01 -10.65
C LEU A 234 -2.11 -17.43 -10.28
N PHE A 235 -2.66 -18.43 -10.98
CA PHE A 235 -2.26 -19.82 -10.83
C PHE A 235 -0.83 -20.05 -11.32
N ASP A 236 -0.44 -19.52 -12.49
CA ASP A 236 0.90 -19.70 -13.05
C ASP A 236 1.98 -19.05 -12.19
N TYR A 237 1.69 -17.90 -11.58
CA TYR A 237 2.53 -17.27 -10.58
C TYR A 237 2.68 -18.16 -9.35
N ALA A 238 1.56 -18.52 -8.70
CA ALA A 238 1.58 -19.31 -7.47
C ALA A 238 2.20 -20.70 -7.70
N SER A 239 1.86 -21.39 -8.79
CA SER A 239 2.40 -22.70 -9.14
C SER A 239 3.90 -22.68 -9.36
N ARG A 240 4.45 -21.66 -10.03
CA ARG A 240 5.90 -21.54 -10.20
C ARG A 240 6.60 -21.30 -8.87
N SER A 241 6.07 -20.41 -8.03
CA SER A 241 6.66 -20.13 -6.73
C SER A 241 6.59 -21.33 -5.78
N VAL A 242 5.47 -22.05 -5.74
CA VAL A 242 5.37 -23.31 -4.97
C VAL A 242 6.36 -24.34 -5.49
N GLN A 243 6.45 -24.54 -6.80
CA GLN A 243 7.39 -25.51 -7.38
C GLN A 243 8.85 -25.18 -7.06
N GLN A 244 9.21 -23.90 -7.07
CA GLN A 244 10.56 -23.45 -6.73
C GLN A 244 10.88 -23.65 -5.23
N GLU A 245 9.91 -23.47 -4.35
CA GLU A 245 10.14 -23.51 -2.90
C GLU A 245 9.97 -24.90 -2.28
N THR A 246 9.06 -25.73 -2.81
CA THR A 246 8.71 -27.03 -2.20
C THR A 246 8.87 -28.21 -3.16
N GLY A 247 9.15 -27.97 -4.44
CA GLY A 247 9.14 -29.00 -5.49
C GLY A 247 7.74 -29.47 -5.90
N GLN A 248 6.68 -29.01 -5.22
CA GLN A 248 5.31 -29.44 -5.50
C GLN A 248 4.73 -28.75 -6.73
N ARG A 249 3.80 -29.43 -7.39
CA ARG A 249 3.11 -28.91 -8.58
C ARG A 249 1.62 -28.76 -8.28
N PRO A 250 1.15 -27.54 -7.98
CA PRO A 250 -0.28 -27.23 -7.95
C PRO A 250 -0.96 -27.63 -9.28
N GLU A 251 -2.24 -27.98 -9.20
CA GLU A 251 -3.03 -28.39 -10.35
C GLU A 251 -4.25 -27.48 -10.54
N GLN A 252 -4.67 -27.35 -11.80
CA GLN A 252 -5.87 -26.60 -12.15
C GLN A 252 -6.71 -27.35 -13.19
N LEU A 253 -8.01 -27.43 -12.94
CA LEU A 253 -9.01 -27.89 -13.89
C LEU A 253 -9.82 -26.70 -14.41
N ILE A 254 -9.97 -26.63 -15.73
CA ILE A 254 -10.61 -25.52 -16.44
C ILE A 254 -11.73 -26.07 -17.33
N LEU A 255 -12.97 -25.67 -17.06
CA LEU A 255 -14.14 -26.03 -17.88
C LEU A 255 -14.88 -24.75 -18.31
N MET A 256 -14.68 -24.34 -19.55
CA MET A 256 -15.07 -23.01 -20.04
C MET A 256 -15.87 -23.07 -21.34
N ARG A 257 -16.81 -22.13 -21.51
CA ARG A 257 -17.61 -22.01 -22.74
C ARG A 257 -17.10 -20.92 -23.70
N ARG A 258 -16.24 -20.00 -23.25
CA ARG A 258 -15.65 -18.87 -24.04
C ARG A 258 -14.28 -18.45 -23.47
N ASN A 259 -13.35 -18.04 -24.34
CA ASN A 259 -11.91 -17.91 -24.06
C ASN A 259 -11.37 -16.46 -23.94
N THR A 260 -12.19 -15.48 -23.52
CA THR A 260 -11.65 -14.14 -23.22
C THR A 260 -11.30 -14.06 -21.73
N PRO A 261 -10.03 -13.83 -21.36
CA PRO A 261 -9.62 -13.79 -19.95
C PRO A 261 -10.40 -12.74 -19.14
N TYR A 262 -10.90 -13.13 -17.98
CA TYR A 262 -11.53 -12.23 -17.02
C TYR A 262 -10.49 -11.67 -16.06
N ALA A 263 -10.42 -10.33 -15.97
CA ALA A 263 -9.62 -9.64 -14.96
C ALA A 263 -10.20 -9.88 -13.57
N PHE A 264 -9.55 -10.75 -12.81
CA PHE A 264 -9.95 -11.14 -11.46
C PHE A 264 -9.57 -10.10 -10.41
N ALA A 265 -8.37 -9.54 -10.52
CA ALA A 265 -7.85 -8.48 -9.65
C ALA A 265 -7.14 -7.39 -10.47
N PRO A 266 -7.11 -6.14 -9.98
CA PRO A 266 -6.25 -5.10 -10.55
C PRO A 266 -4.80 -5.32 -10.11
N ALA A 267 -3.85 -5.08 -11.02
CA ALA A 267 -2.45 -4.90 -10.66
C ALA A 267 -2.20 -3.40 -10.43
N TYR A 268 -2.12 -3.00 -9.16
CA TYR A 268 -1.92 -1.60 -8.75
C TYR A 268 -0.49 -1.12 -9.02
N ASN A 269 -0.14 -0.98 -10.29
CA ASN A 269 1.18 -0.59 -10.74
C ASN A 269 1.35 0.93 -10.87
N SER A 270 0.27 1.71 -10.84
CA SER A 270 0.30 3.16 -11.09
C SER A 270 -0.42 3.95 -9.99
N ARG A 271 -0.25 5.27 -9.98
CA ARG A 271 -0.86 6.16 -8.97
C ARG A 271 -1.55 7.36 -9.61
N LEU A 272 -2.73 7.70 -9.10
CA LEU A 272 -3.44 8.92 -9.43
C LEU A 272 -3.46 9.85 -8.22
N ARG A 273 -2.76 10.98 -8.31
CA ARG A 273 -2.80 12.06 -7.33
C ARG A 273 -3.97 12.99 -7.63
N ILE A 274 -4.88 13.13 -6.68
CA ILE A 274 -6.05 14.00 -6.72
C ILE A 274 -5.71 15.24 -5.90
N GLY A 275 -5.68 16.42 -6.52
CA GLY A 275 -5.33 17.68 -5.87
C GLY A 275 -6.26 18.09 -4.72
N SER A 276 -5.78 18.97 -3.84
CA SER A 276 -6.53 19.50 -2.69
C SER A 276 -7.80 20.23 -3.09
N GLN A 277 -7.79 20.92 -4.24
CA GLN A 277 -8.89 21.70 -4.80
C GLN A 277 -10.08 20.88 -5.31
N ILE A 278 -9.88 19.58 -5.59
CA ILE A 278 -10.94 18.72 -6.11
C ILE A 278 -11.75 18.19 -4.93
N ILE A 279 -13.03 18.57 -4.82
CA ILE A 279 -13.94 18.18 -3.73
C ILE A 279 -15.24 17.66 -4.33
N GLY A 280 -15.80 16.61 -3.74
CA GLY A 280 -17.07 16.01 -4.16
C GLY A 280 -17.00 14.50 -4.31
N HIS A 281 -17.99 13.94 -5.00
CA HIS A 281 -18.09 12.50 -5.23
C HIS A 281 -17.37 12.15 -6.54
N LEU A 282 -16.20 11.54 -6.40
CA LEU A 282 -15.35 11.08 -7.48
C LEU A 282 -15.72 9.65 -7.86
N ARG A 283 -15.82 9.39 -9.16
CA ARG A 283 -15.84 8.06 -9.74
C ARG A 283 -14.75 7.95 -10.79
N ILE A 284 -13.80 7.07 -10.55
CA ILE A 284 -12.63 6.87 -11.41
C ILE A 284 -12.79 5.50 -12.04
N SER A 285 -12.80 5.44 -13.37
CA SER A 285 -12.90 4.19 -14.12
C SER A 285 -11.69 4.04 -15.02
N VAL A 286 -10.94 2.97 -14.84
CA VAL A 286 -9.79 2.62 -15.69
C VAL A 286 -9.90 1.15 -16.03
N SER A 287 -9.75 0.81 -17.31
CA SER A 287 -10.01 -0.55 -17.80
C SER A 287 -11.43 -1.02 -17.42
N ASN A 288 -11.57 -2.10 -16.65
CA ASN A 288 -12.85 -2.62 -16.14
C ASN A 288 -13.07 -2.34 -14.65
N PHE A 289 -12.20 -1.55 -14.02
CA PHE A 289 -12.26 -1.25 -12.59
C PHE A 289 -12.84 0.13 -12.35
N VAL A 290 -13.60 0.26 -11.26
CA VAL A 290 -14.22 1.50 -10.82
C VAL A 290 -13.95 1.72 -9.35
N TRP A 291 -13.42 2.90 -9.02
CA TRP A 291 -13.24 3.40 -7.67
C TRP A 291 -14.17 4.58 -7.45
N SER A 292 -14.96 4.58 -6.37
CA SER A 292 -15.90 5.66 -6.05
C SER A 292 -15.66 6.16 -4.63
N GLN A 293 -15.47 7.47 -4.46
CA GLN A 293 -15.21 8.08 -3.16
C GLN A 293 -15.85 9.45 -3.04
N HIS A 294 -16.43 9.76 -1.88
CA HIS A 294 -16.71 11.13 -1.50
C HIS A 294 -15.49 11.77 -0.81
N LYS A 295 -14.92 12.82 -1.43
CA LYS A 295 -13.82 13.62 -0.88
C LYS A 295 -14.37 14.94 -0.36
N SER A 296 -14.49 15.06 0.96
CA SER A 296 -14.95 16.27 1.66
C SER A 296 -13.79 17.19 2.08
N GLN A 297 -12.62 16.64 2.39
CA GLN A 297 -11.47 17.39 2.89
C GLN A 297 -10.61 17.98 1.76
N ARG A 298 -10.07 19.18 1.99
CA ARG A 298 -9.12 19.89 1.10
C ARG A 298 -7.67 19.36 1.20
N ALA A 299 -7.52 18.04 1.32
CA ALA A 299 -6.21 17.40 1.32
C ALA A 299 -5.98 16.67 -0.03
N PRO A 300 -4.73 16.63 -0.55
CA PRO A 300 -4.43 15.77 -1.69
C PRO A 300 -4.64 14.30 -1.32
N LEU A 301 -5.14 13.51 -2.27
CA LEU A 301 -5.29 12.06 -2.11
C LEU A 301 -4.47 11.33 -3.15
N LYS A 302 -3.81 10.24 -2.75
CA LYS A 302 -3.19 9.29 -3.67
C LYS A 302 -4.02 8.03 -3.75
N LEU A 303 -4.46 7.70 -4.97
CA LEU A 303 -5.17 6.47 -5.26
C LEU A 303 -4.24 5.54 -6.04
N ALA A 304 -4.01 4.34 -5.50
CA ALA A 304 -3.38 3.27 -6.25
C ALA A 304 -4.35 2.78 -7.34
N ILE A 305 -3.87 2.69 -8.58
CA ILE A 305 -4.71 2.42 -9.75
C ILE A 305 -3.97 1.54 -10.77
N VAL A 306 -4.72 0.94 -11.69
CA VAL A 306 -4.14 0.21 -12.84
C VAL A 306 -3.71 1.19 -13.93
N ALA A 307 -2.74 0.78 -14.75
CA ALA A 307 -2.40 1.47 -15.99
C ALA A 307 -3.54 1.36 -17.03
N GLY A 308 -3.54 2.28 -17.99
CA GLY A 308 -4.43 2.26 -19.15
C GLY A 308 -5.29 3.51 -19.30
N LYS A 309 -6.19 3.46 -20.30
CA LYS A 309 -7.14 4.53 -20.59
C LYS A 309 -8.32 4.46 -19.63
N GLY A 310 -8.79 5.62 -19.21
CA GLY A 310 -9.90 5.73 -18.27
C GLY A 310 -10.54 7.11 -18.28
N GLN A 311 -11.47 7.29 -17.36
CA GLN A 311 -12.15 8.55 -17.14
C GLN A 311 -12.37 8.81 -15.65
N VAL A 312 -12.36 10.07 -15.27
CA VAL A 312 -12.73 10.54 -13.94
C VAL A 312 -14.01 11.36 -14.06
N GLU A 313 -14.98 11.03 -13.24
CA GLU A 313 -16.25 11.75 -13.12
C GLU A 313 -16.34 12.36 -11.73
N LEU A 314 -16.70 13.63 -11.65
CA LEU A 314 -16.84 14.37 -10.39
C LEU A 314 -18.26 14.91 -10.28
N LYS A 315 -18.97 14.55 -9.21
CA LYS A 315 -20.20 15.23 -8.80
C LYS A 315 -19.90 16.16 -7.63
N HIS A 316 -20.07 17.45 -7.83
CA HIS A 316 -19.91 18.47 -6.80
C HIS A 316 -21.19 19.28 -6.71
N LYS A 317 -21.90 19.16 -5.57
CA LYS A 317 -23.27 19.67 -5.39
C LYS A 317 -24.19 19.15 -6.51
N GLN A 318 -24.83 20.05 -7.25
CA GLN A 318 -25.73 19.74 -8.38
C GLN A 318 -25.04 19.73 -9.75
N ARG A 319 -23.71 19.90 -9.81
CA ARG A 319 -22.95 19.91 -11.07
C ARG A 319 -22.14 18.63 -11.21
N CYS A 320 -22.12 18.09 -12.42
CA CYS A 320 -21.38 16.89 -12.76
C CYS A 320 -20.37 17.18 -13.87
N TYR A 321 -19.19 16.58 -13.73
CA TYR A 321 -18.05 16.81 -14.61
C TYR A 321 -17.41 15.49 -15.02
N ARG A 322 -16.73 15.50 -16.16
CA ARG A 322 -15.96 14.36 -16.68
C ARG A 322 -14.62 14.82 -17.24
N GLN A 323 -13.61 13.98 -17.08
CA GLN A 323 -12.29 14.14 -17.66
C GLN A 323 -11.79 12.78 -18.15
N GLN A 324 -11.21 12.73 -19.35
CA GLN A 324 -10.51 11.55 -19.84
C GLN A 324 -9.08 11.52 -19.28
N ILE A 325 -8.60 10.35 -18.90
CA ILE A 325 -7.25 10.15 -18.39
C ILE A 325 -6.58 8.97 -19.09
N SER A 326 -5.26 9.05 -19.24
CA SER A 326 -4.42 7.94 -19.67
C SER A 326 -3.33 7.76 -18.63
N ILE A 327 -3.24 6.57 -18.05
CA ILE A 327 -2.33 6.25 -16.95
C ILE A 327 -1.21 5.37 -17.50
N PRO A 328 0.02 5.89 -17.67
CA PRO A 328 1.17 5.07 -18.03
C PRO A 328 1.48 4.05 -16.94
N ASN A 329 2.03 2.89 -17.33
CA ASN A 329 2.45 1.87 -16.39
C ASN A 329 3.57 2.40 -15.47
N ARG A 330 3.51 2.07 -14.17
CA ARG A 330 4.51 2.45 -13.15
C ARG A 330 4.74 3.96 -13.02
N SER A 331 3.72 4.75 -13.31
CA SER A 331 3.78 6.21 -13.21
C SER A 331 2.87 6.77 -12.11
N GLU A 332 3.17 7.98 -11.67
CA GLU A 332 2.26 8.80 -10.90
C GLU A 332 1.77 9.96 -11.77
N ILE A 333 0.45 10.07 -11.94
CA ILE A 333 -0.17 11.17 -12.67
C ILE A 333 -0.98 12.04 -11.71
N THR A 334 -0.97 13.35 -11.95
CA THR A 334 -1.80 14.29 -11.19
C THR A 334 -3.06 14.65 -11.98
N LEU A 335 -4.22 14.55 -11.34
CA LEU A 335 -5.50 14.93 -11.93
C LEU A 335 -5.52 16.45 -12.15
N ARG A 336 -5.51 16.85 -13.43
CA ARG A 336 -5.53 18.25 -13.84
C ARG A 336 -6.91 18.86 -13.60
N ASN A 337 -6.99 20.17 -13.38
CA ASN A 337 -8.28 20.87 -13.23
C ASN A 337 -8.95 21.17 -14.60
N ARG A 338 -8.99 20.19 -15.51
CA ARG A 338 -9.56 20.32 -16.86
C ARG A 338 -10.81 19.44 -16.98
N TRP A 339 -11.96 20.03 -16.70
CA TRP A 339 -13.24 19.34 -16.58
C TRP A 339 -14.19 19.69 -17.71
N ILE A 340 -14.91 18.69 -18.23
CA ILE A 340 -16.01 18.86 -19.18
C ILE A 340 -17.32 18.69 -18.39
N ALA A 341 -18.22 19.68 -18.44
CA ALA A 341 -19.53 19.58 -17.80
C ALA A 341 -20.38 18.49 -18.47
N ILE A 342 -21.07 17.69 -17.65
CA ILE A 342 -21.98 16.65 -18.12
C ILE A 342 -23.30 16.68 -17.32
N SER A 343 -24.39 16.20 -17.91
CA SER A 343 -25.63 15.98 -17.16
C SER A 343 -25.44 14.97 -16.02
N CYS A 344 -25.96 15.27 -14.84
CA CYS A 344 -25.90 14.36 -13.69
C CYS A 344 -26.70 13.06 -13.89
N HIS A 345 -27.62 13.01 -14.85
CA HIS A 345 -28.24 11.76 -15.29
C HIS A 345 -27.24 10.85 -16.01
N ARG A 346 -26.33 11.41 -16.83
CA ARG A 346 -25.26 10.63 -17.45
C ARG A 346 -24.22 10.16 -16.43
N TRP A 347 -24.08 10.89 -15.32
CA TRP A 347 -23.24 10.48 -14.18
C TRP A 347 -23.85 9.31 -13.40
N SER A 348 -25.18 9.13 -13.34
CA SER A 348 -25.78 7.98 -12.65
C SER A 348 -25.76 6.69 -13.48
N GLY A 349 -25.63 6.78 -14.81
CA GLY A 349 -25.59 5.63 -15.71
C GLY A 349 -24.37 4.71 -15.50
N LYS A 350 -24.60 3.44 -15.14
CA LYS A 350 -23.54 2.43 -14.98
C LYS A 350 -23.40 1.55 -16.23
N LYS A 351 -22.17 1.37 -16.74
CA LYS A 351 -21.88 0.39 -17.80
C LYS A 351 -21.81 -1.03 -17.22
N LYS A 352 -22.43 -1.99 -17.90
CA LYS A 352 -22.39 -3.43 -17.52
C LYS A 352 -20.95 -3.98 -17.61
N GLY A 353 -20.56 -4.83 -16.66
CA GLY A 353 -19.26 -5.52 -16.65
C GLY A 353 -18.12 -4.77 -15.94
N LEU A 354 -18.43 -3.67 -15.25
CA LEU A 354 -17.47 -2.96 -14.40
C LEU A 354 -17.40 -3.62 -13.01
N ILE A 355 -16.18 -3.72 -12.49
CA ILE A 355 -15.86 -4.21 -11.16
C ILE A 355 -15.69 -3.01 -10.24
N GLU A 356 -16.64 -2.84 -9.31
CA GLU A 356 -16.52 -1.81 -8.27
C GLU A 356 -15.55 -2.30 -7.19
N LEU A 357 -14.54 -1.50 -6.92
CA LEU A 357 -13.53 -1.76 -5.92
C LEU A 357 -13.67 -0.75 -4.77
N PRO A 358 -13.52 -1.19 -3.51
CA PRO A 358 -13.41 -0.27 -2.40
C PRO A 358 -12.17 0.61 -2.59
N THR A 359 -12.32 1.92 -2.36
CA THR A 359 -11.28 2.91 -2.51
C THR A 359 -10.22 2.76 -1.42
N GLN A 360 -9.05 2.21 -1.79
CA GLN A 360 -7.88 2.22 -0.92
C GLN A 360 -7.17 3.56 -1.05
N LEU A 361 -7.60 4.52 -0.25
CA LEU A 361 -7.00 5.84 -0.19
C LEU A 361 -5.90 5.84 0.87
N ARG A 362 -4.68 6.12 0.46
CA ARG A 362 -3.69 6.68 1.38
C ARG A 362 -3.83 8.20 1.30
N ARG A 363 -4.27 8.83 2.39
CA ARG A 363 -4.04 10.27 2.55
C ARG A 363 -2.53 10.45 2.49
N GLU A 364 -2.04 11.35 1.65
CA GLU A 364 -0.70 11.88 1.87
C GLU A 364 -0.79 12.64 3.19
N VAL A 365 -0.25 12.05 4.24
CA VAL A 365 0.03 12.81 5.46
C VAL A 365 1.10 13.80 5.03
N PRO A 366 0.86 15.12 5.07
CA PRO A 366 1.92 16.09 4.79
C PRO A 366 3.08 15.78 5.73
N PHE A 367 4.32 15.97 5.26
CA PHE A 367 5.50 15.89 6.11
C PHE A 367 5.27 16.80 7.33
N LYS A 368 4.91 16.21 8.46
CA LYS A 368 4.68 16.97 9.69
C LYS A 368 6.04 17.10 10.34
N ALA A 369 6.62 18.28 10.30
CA ALA A 369 7.80 18.63 11.07
C ALA A 369 7.48 19.85 11.93
N SER A 370 8.09 19.89 13.10
CA SER A 370 8.11 21.09 13.93
C SER A 370 9.39 21.87 13.65
N PHE A 371 9.32 23.19 13.71
CA PHE A 371 10.45 24.05 13.40
C PHE A 371 10.74 24.98 14.57
N SER A 372 11.97 25.47 14.69
CA SER A 372 12.28 26.56 15.62
C SER A 372 13.22 27.57 15.00
N ILE A 373 12.98 28.85 15.24
CA ILE A 373 13.89 29.95 14.88
C ILE A 373 14.40 30.59 16.16
N GLY A 374 15.69 30.89 16.25
CA GLY A 374 16.25 31.53 17.43
C GLY A 374 17.46 32.41 17.12
N ALA A 375 17.83 33.20 18.12
CA ALA A 375 19.02 34.03 18.11
C ALA A 375 19.81 33.79 19.41
N ALA A 376 21.14 33.78 19.31
CA ALA A 376 22.01 33.53 20.46
C ALA A 376 23.27 34.38 20.43
N GLY A 377 23.62 34.96 21.59
CA GLY A 377 24.95 35.50 21.84
C GLY A 377 25.96 34.34 21.88
N SER A 378 27.15 34.56 21.35
CA SER A 378 28.13 33.51 21.07
C SER A 378 29.55 33.97 21.40
N LEU A 379 30.36 33.06 21.92
CA LEU A 379 31.79 33.24 22.13
C LEU A 379 32.55 32.13 21.40
N LEU A 380 33.44 32.51 20.50
CA LEU A 380 34.25 31.60 19.69
C LEU A 380 35.73 31.71 20.10
N SER A 381 36.36 30.55 20.30
CA SER A 381 37.81 30.43 20.40
C SER A 381 38.30 29.51 19.29
N SER A 382 39.20 29.99 18.44
CA SER A 382 39.82 29.20 17.38
C SER A 382 41.28 29.56 17.30
N ALA A 383 42.16 28.55 17.20
CA ALA A 383 43.59 28.82 17.06
C ALA A 383 43.95 29.54 15.74
N LEU A 384 43.03 29.62 14.78
CA LEU A 384 43.16 30.46 13.58
C LEU A 384 42.98 31.96 13.86
N ALA A 385 42.22 32.31 14.90
CA ALA A 385 42.04 33.68 15.36
C ALA A 385 43.08 34.09 16.43
N GLY A 386 44.08 33.23 16.68
CA GLY A 386 45.13 33.48 17.67
C GLY A 386 44.67 33.21 19.10
N THR A 387 45.09 34.08 20.03
CA THR A 387 44.74 33.98 21.46
C THR A 387 43.46 34.73 21.82
N GLU A 388 42.93 35.54 20.89
CA GLU A 388 41.75 36.35 21.12
C GLU A 388 40.48 35.52 20.99
N ARG A 389 39.49 35.85 21.82
CA ARG A 389 38.14 35.28 21.72
C ARG A 389 37.29 36.20 20.88
N LEU A 390 36.54 35.64 19.94
CA LEU A 390 35.62 36.41 19.11
C LEU A 390 34.23 36.40 19.75
N GLY A 391 33.75 37.58 20.12
CA GLY A 391 32.38 37.80 20.59
C GLY A 391 31.44 37.98 19.40
N GLY A 392 30.22 37.48 19.50
CA GLY A 392 29.31 37.53 18.36
C GLY A 392 27.90 37.04 18.64
N GLY A 393 27.18 36.80 17.55
CA GLY A 393 25.81 36.33 17.57
C GLY A 393 25.53 35.35 16.44
N SER A 394 24.46 34.56 16.59
CA SER A 394 24.01 33.67 15.53
C SER A 394 22.50 33.54 15.47
N PHE A 395 21.98 33.38 14.26
CA PHE A 395 20.59 32.99 14.00
C PHE A 395 20.55 31.51 13.64
N VAL A 396 19.57 30.79 14.18
CA VAL A 396 19.42 29.36 13.97
C VAL A 396 18.01 29.00 13.53
N PHE A 397 17.92 28.10 12.56
CA PHE A 397 16.70 27.45 12.13
C PHE A 397 16.84 25.94 12.34
N HIS A 398 15.94 25.34 13.11
CA HIS A 398 15.87 23.89 13.30
C HIS A 398 14.62 23.30 12.68
N VAL A 399 14.74 22.08 12.18
CA VAL A 399 13.64 21.22 11.77
C VAL A 399 13.73 19.88 12.49
N MET A 400 12.59 19.41 12.99
CA MET A 400 12.45 18.10 13.61
C MET A 400 11.23 17.39 13.01
N PRO A 401 11.40 16.29 12.25
CA PRO A 401 10.27 15.50 11.77
C PRO A 401 9.46 14.92 12.93
N LYS A 402 8.12 14.91 12.84
CA LYS A 402 7.26 14.25 13.85
C LYS A 402 7.59 12.76 13.89
N GLU A 403 7.58 12.20 15.10
CA GLU A 403 7.93 10.79 15.39
C GLU A 403 9.39 10.43 15.11
N SER A 404 10.26 11.42 14.86
CA SER A 404 11.71 11.24 14.79
C SER A 404 12.40 11.78 16.04
N LEU A 405 13.50 11.14 16.42
CA LEU A 405 14.45 11.66 17.41
C LEU A 405 15.53 12.53 16.76
N LEU A 406 15.50 12.74 15.44
CA LEU A 406 16.53 13.50 14.73
C LEU A 406 16.12 14.97 14.62
N LEU A 407 17.04 15.85 15.01
CA LEU A 407 16.94 17.29 14.81
C LEU A 407 18.04 17.73 13.85
N PHE A 408 17.67 18.56 12.88
CA PHE A 408 18.60 19.17 11.94
C PHE A 408 18.52 20.68 12.06
N GLY A 409 19.65 21.36 11.89
CA GLY A 409 19.76 22.79 12.02
C GLY A 409 20.64 23.43 10.95
N ALA A 410 20.29 24.65 10.58
CA ALA A 410 21.16 25.57 9.86
C ALA A 410 21.36 26.81 10.72
N ARG A 411 22.60 27.29 10.81
CA ARG A 411 22.97 28.45 11.61
C ARG A 411 23.81 29.41 10.79
N LEU A 412 23.50 30.69 10.95
CA LEU A 412 24.25 31.78 10.35
C LEU A 412 24.83 32.62 11.49
N GLY A 413 26.15 32.70 11.56
CA GLY A 413 26.87 33.31 12.67
C GLY A 413 27.78 34.44 12.23
N PHE A 414 27.96 35.40 13.13
CA PHE A 414 28.81 36.57 12.96
C PHE A 414 29.60 36.77 14.25
N TRP A 415 30.92 36.91 14.14
CA TRP A 415 31.80 37.16 15.27
C TRP A 415 32.78 38.27 14.93
N GLY A 416 33.21 39.00 15.94
CA GLY A 416 34.28 39.97 15.81
C GLY A 416 35.10 40.10 17.07
N THR A 417 36.29 40.65 16.90
CA THR A 417 37.15 41.08 18.00
C THR A 417 38.03 42.23 17.54
N SER A 418 38.58 42.98 18.48
CA SER A 418 39.53 44.05 18.22
C SER A 418 40.72 43.92 19.16
N LYS A 419 41.93 43.99 18.62
CA LYS A 419 43.17 43.93 19.41
C LYS A 419 44.01 45.17 19.15
N VAL A 420 44.52 45.81 20.20
CA VAL A 420 45.48 46.91 20.05
C VAL A 420 46.89 46.32 20.03
N PHE A 421 47.65 46.59 18.98
CA PHE A 421 49.04 46.17 18.81
C PHE A 421 49.86 47.34 18.27
N SER A 422 50.96 47.70 18.95
CA SER A 422 51.86 48.80 18.53
C SER A 422 51.13 50.11 18.18
N GLN A 423 50.21 50.56 19.05
CA GLN A 423 49.34 51.74 18.87
C GLN A 423 48.35 51.69 17.70
N GLN A 424 48.23 50.56 17.00
CA GLN A 424 47.19 50.33 15.98
C GLN A 424 46.14 49.36 16.52
N THR A 425 44.87 49.70 16.31
CA THR A 425 43.76 48.76 16.55
C THR A 425 43.65 47.85 15.34
N LEU A 426 43.60 46.54 15.53
CA LEU A 426 43.40 45.55 14.48
C LEU A 426 42.04 44.88 14.70
N GLN A 427 41.16 44.94 13.70
CA GLN A 427 39.83 44.34 13.77
C GLN A 427 39.77 43.03 13.01
N GLN A 428 39.12 42.03 13.61
CA GLN A 428 38.83 40.76 12.99
C GLN A 428 37.33 40.52 12.95
N PHE A 429 36.84 39.99 11.83
CA PHE A 429 35.44 39.64 11.63
C PHE A 429 35.32 38.27 10.99
N TYR A 430 34.43 37.42 11.49
CA TYR A 430 34.18 36.08 10.98
C TYR A 430 32.70 35.89 10.70
N THR A 431 32.38 35.32 9.54
CA THR A 431 31.03 34.92 9.16
C THR A 431 30.99 33.42 8.93
N GLU A 432 29.93 32.74 9.37
CA GLU A 432 29.82 31.29 9.26
C GLU A 432 28.43 30.88 8.79
N LEU A 433 28.39 29.95 7.85
CA LEU A 433 27.23 29.11 7.61
C LEU A 433 27.53 27.71 8.14
N ARG A 434 26.69 27.24 9.05
CA ARG A 434 26.81 25.94 9.72
C ARG A 434 25.60 25.08 9.47
N LEU A 435 25.84 23.80 9.23
CA LEU A 435 24.83 22.74 9.28
C LEU A 435 25.09 21.84 10.48
N GLU A 436 24.03 21.51 11.22
CA GLU A 436 24.09 20.65 12.40
C GLU A 436 23.01 19.58 12.38
N GLY A 437 23.30 18.44 13.00
CA GLY A 437 22.35 17.33 13.08
C GLY A 437 22.66 16.41 14.26
N GLY A 438 21.62 15.92 14.92
CA GLY A 438 21.81 15.09 16.10
C GLY A 438 20.54 14.45 16.64
N LEU A 439 20.72 13.67 17.71
CA LEU A 439 19.64 13.08 18.49
C LEU A 439 19.09 14.11 19.46
N HIS A 440 17.79 14.31 19.44
CA HIS A 440 17.04 15.21 20.31
C HIS A 440 16.17 14.40 21.28
N LEU A 441 16.51 14.50 22.56
CA LEU A 441 15.84 13.82 23.67
C LEU A 441 15.07 14.86 24.47
N LYS A 442 13.75 14.68 24.62
CA LYS A 442 12.87 15.63 25.32
C LYS A 442 12.39 15.03 26.64
N TYR A 443 12.73 15.69 27.75
CA TYR A 443 12.31 15.39 29.11
C TYR A 443 11.83 16.68 29.77
N LEU A 444 10.55 17.03 29.56
CA LEU A 444 9.98 18.32 29.99
C LEU A 444 10.29 18.62 31.48
N PRO A 445 10.74 19.85 31.81
CA PRO A 445 10.85 21.04 30.96
C PRO A 445 12.16 21.15 30.16
N LEU A 446 13.01 20.12 30.15
CA LEU A 446 14.31 20.11 29.50
C LEU A 446 14.29 19.35 28.18
N SER A 447 15.23 19.67 27.31
CA SER A 447 15.55 18.89 26.14
C SER A 447 17.03 18.99 25.82
N LEU A 448 17.57 17.89 25.31
CA LEU A 448 18.98 17.73 25.01
C LEU A 448 19.12 17.38 23.53
N MET A 449 20.03 18.06 22.84
CA MET A 449 20.51 17.63 21.53
C MET A 449 21.98 17.24 21.64
N LEU A 450 22.30 16.02 21.21
CA LEU A 450 23.67 15.56 21.01
C LEU A 450 23.88 15.26 19.54
N GLY A 451 24.86 15.91 18.92
CA GLY A 451 25.06 15.80 17.49
C GLY A 451 26.43 16.26 17.02
N GLY A 452 26.54 16.43 15.70
CA GLY A 452 27.71 16.98 15.05
C GLY A 452 27.37 18.17 14.18
N TYR A 453 28.40 18.88 13.75
CA TYR A 453 28.27 20.00 12.83
C TYR A 453 29.41 20.06 11.83
N VAL A 454 29.13 20.73 10.72
CA VAL A 454 30.12 21.19 9.75
C VAL A 454 29.80 22.65 9.43
N SER A 455 30.82 23.46 9.22
CA SER A 455 30.64 24.85 8.86
C SER A 455 31.72 25.35 7.91
N GLY A 456 31.37 26.39 7.17
CA GLY A 456 32.27 27.12 6.28
C GLY A 456 31.99 28.61 6.39
N GLY A 457 33.04 29.42 6.32
CA GLY A 457 32.95 30.83 6.61
C GLY A 457 34.11 31.66 6.07
N LEU A 458 33.94 32.98 6.11
CA LEU A 458 34.95 33.96 5.73
C LEU A 458 35.46 34.68 6.96
N LEU A 459 36.78 34.66 7.13
CA LEU A 459 37.53 35.41 8.15
C LEU A 459 38.18 36.62 7.48
N PHE A 460 37.88 37.79 7.99
CA PHE A 460 38.47 39.07 7.61
C PHE A 460 39.35 39.54 8.77
N GLN A 461 40.60 39.89 8.48
CA GLN A 461 41.57 40.39 9.45
C GLN A 461 42.09 41.74 9.00
N ASP A 462 42.42 42.58 9.99
CA ASP A 462 43.01 43.90 9.78
C ASP A 462 42.14 44.76 8.87
N ILE A 463 40.82 44.71 9.06
CA ILE A 463 39.81 45.35 8.20
C ILE A 463 39.99 46.87 8.13
N ASN A 464 40.59 47.44 9.17
CA ASN A 464 40.88 48.86 9.31
C ASN A 464 42.34 49.23 8.98
N ALA A 465 43.13 48.30 8.45
CA ALA A 465 44.49 48.55 7.94
C ALA A 465 44.49 48.63 6.40
N GLU A 466 45.54 49.21 5.81
CA GLU A 466 45.67 49.41 4.35
C GLU A 466 45.61 48.10 3.53
N ALA A 467 45.94 46.97 4.15
CA ALA A 467 45.92 45.65 3.52
C ALA A 467 45.08 44.64 4.32
N SER A 468 43.75 44.72 4.18
CA SER A 468 42.84 43.73 4.77
C SER A 468 43.11 42.33 4.22
N ARG A 469 43.12 41.32 5.11
CA ARG A 469 43.34 39.92 4.73
C ARG A 469 42.03 39.15 4.82
N THR A 470 41.67 38.46 3.75
CA THR A 470 40.49 37.58 3.73
C THR A 470 40.93 36.13 3.59
N GLY A 471 40.37 35.26 4.42
CA GLY A 471 40.62 33.82 4.39
C GLY A 471 39.33 33.03 4.58
N THR A 472 39.34 31.77 4.15
CA THR A 472 38.24 30.83 4.40
C THR A 472 38.54 29.99 5.63
N MET A 473 37.54 29.77 6.47
CA MET A 473 37.63 28.85 7.60
C MET A 473 36.56 27.77 7.46
N MET A 474 36.97 26.51 7.53
CA MET A 474 36.05 25.37 7.63
C MET A 474 36.19 24.76 9.01
N ARG A 475 35.07 24.39 9.64
CA ARG A 475 35.07 23.79 10.97
C ARG A 475 34.17 22.56 11.00
N TYR A 476 34.49 21.63 11.87
CA TYR A 476 33.66 20.47 12.12
C TYR A 476 33.88 19.98 13.55
N GLY A 477 32.88 19.31 14.11
CA GLY A 477 32.99 18.80 15.47
C GLY A 477 31.68 18.28 16.05
N GLY A 478 31.70 18.08 17.36
CA GLY A 478 30.53 17.71 18.15
C GLY A 478 29.82 18.92 18.72
N THR A 479 28.51 18.80 18.94
CA THR A 479 27.68 19.82 19.57
C THR A 479 26.78 19.21 20.65
N LEU A 480 26.71 19.89 21.77
CA LEU A 480 25.81 19.62 22.87
C LEU A 480 24.90 20.83 23.07
N GLN A 481 23.59 20.64 22.99
CA GLN A 481 22.62 21.71 23.21
C GLN A 481 21.64 21.34 24.30
N LEU A 482 21.53 22.18 25.32
CA LEU A 482 20.52 22.09 26.37
C LEU A 482 19.46 23.17 26.12
N SER A 483 18.19 22.78 26.11
CA SER A 483 17.07 23.70 25.91
C SER A 483 16.06 23.57 27.06
N LEU A 484 15.81 24.69 27.74
CA LEU A 484 14.82 24.83 28.81
C LEU A 484 13.55 25.46 28.22
N TRP A 485 12.41 24.78 28.36
CA TRP A 485 11.12 25.23 27.85
C TRP A 485 10.38 26.04 28.93
N PHE A 486 10.09 27.32 28.66
CA PHE A 486 9.22 28.13 29.52
C PHE A 486 7.74 27.97 29.17
N HIS A 487 7.47 27.71 27.88
CA HIS A 487 6.14 27.47 27.35
C HIS A 487 6.23 26.47 26.19
N SER A 488 5.10 26.09 25.60
CA SER A 488 5.08 25.20 24.42
C SER A 488 5.75 25.81 23.16
N THR A 489 6.02 27.12 23.18
CA THR A 489 6.53 27.90 22.04
C THR A 489 7.85 28.63 22.31
N ILE A 490 8.24 28.89 23.56
CA ILE A 490 9.45 29.67 23.87
C ILE A 490 10.42 28.82 24.69
N LEU A 491 11.68 28.79 24.28
CA LEU A 491 12.77 28.09 24.97
C LEU A 491 14.02 28.95 25.09
N LEU A 492 14.76 28.77 26.19
CA LEU A 492 16.15 29.20 26.35
C LEU A 492 17.05 28.05 25.93
N ARG A 493 18.08 28.33 25.13
CA ARG A 493 19.04 27.36 24.62
C ARG A 493 20.46 27.75 24.98
N ALA A 494 21.15 26.85 25.66
CA ALA A 494 22.59 26.88 25.84
C ALA A 494 23.23 25.81 24.94
N SER A 495 24.30 26.15 24.23
CA SER A 495 25.03 25.17 23.40
C SER A 495 26.53 25.31 23.59
N VAL A 496 27.22 24.18 23.61
CA VAL A 496 28.67 24.10 23.57
C VAL A 496 29.08 23.21 22.41
N ASP A 497 30.07 23.65 21.65
CA ASP A 497 30.71 22.85 20.62
C ASP A 497 32.18 22.65 20.93
N GLY A 498 32.69 21.48 20.59
CA GLY A 498 34.11 21.17 20.52
C GLY A 498 34.43 20.60 19.15
N GLY A 499 35.50 21.08 18.51
CA GLY A 499 35.84 20.68 17.16
C GLY A 499 37.22 21.12 16.72
N ALA A 500 37.40 21.18 15.41
CA ALA A 500 38.60 21.68 14.80
C ALA A 500 38.30 22.54 13.57
N SER A 501 39.10 23.59 13.40
CA SER A 501 39.19 24.41 12.20
C SER A 501 40.24 23.83 11.26
N LEU A 502 39.91 23.73 9.98
CA LEU A 502 40.81 23.25 8.94
C LEU A 502 41.63 24.41 8.37
N SER A 503 42.96 24.27 8.39
CA SER A 503 43.90 25.28 7.86
C SER A 503 44.98 24.63 7.02
N ARG A 504 45.38 25.26 5.91
CA ARG A 504 46.54 24.84 5.13
C ARG A 504 47.79 25.59 5.60
N ARG A 505 48.82 24.89 6.09
CA ARG A 505 50.14 25.46 6.45
C ARG A 505 51.25 24.63 5.80
N SER A 506 52.16 25.26 5.07
CA SER A 506 53.31 24.61 4.41
C SER A 506 52.92 23.37 3.60
N GLN A 507 51.90 23.50 2.74
CA GLN A 507 51.31 22.44 1.90
C GLN A 507 50.59 21.29 2.62
N ALA A 508 50.61 21.21 3.96
CA ALA A 508 49.85 20.23 4.74
C ALA A 508 48.56 20.82 5.34
N TRP A 509 47.50 20.01 5.41
CA TRP A 509 46.29 20.33 6.17
C TRP A 509 46.55 20.11 7.66
N LYS A 510 46.23 21.12 8.48
CA LYS A 510 46.27 21.05 9.94
C LYS A 510 44.86 21.24 10.49
N HIS A 511 44.56 20.45 11.52
CA HIS A 511 43.32 20.51 12.28
C HIS A 511 43.60 21.25 13.59
N LEU A 512 43.10 22.46 13.69
CA LEU A 512 43.37 23.36 14.80
C LEU A 512 42.19 23.33 15.77
N PRO A 513 42.37 23.00 17.06
CA PRO A 513 41.26 22.86 17.98
C PRO A 513 40.49 24.18 18.13
N ASP A 514 39.17 24.09 18.20
CA ASP A 514 38.28 25.21 18.44
C ASP A 514 37.10 24.80 19.34
N TRP A 515 36.51 25.80 19.98
CA TRP A 515 35.29 25.64 20.75
C TRP A 515 34.38 26.86 20.61
N THR A 516 33.09 26.65 20.83
CA THR A 516 32.12 27.75 20.83
C THR A 516 31.08 27.54 21.91
N MET A 517 30.79 28.60 22.64
CA MET A 517 29.69 28.64 23.61
C MET A 517 28.63 29.60 23.12
N ARG A 518 27.35 29.25 23.29
CA ARG A 518 26.23 30.13 22.93
C ARG A 518 25.11 30.05 23.94
N LEU A 519 24.43 31.17 24.12
CA LEU A 519 23.23 31.29 24.93
C LEU A 519 22.22 32.18 24.21
N GLY A 520 20.97 31.73 24.10
CA GLY A 520 19.95 32.47 23.37
C GLY A 520 18.56 31.90 23.48
N PHE A 521 17.60 32.59 22.85
CA PHE A 521 16.20 32.17 22.84
C PHE A 521 15.82 31.62 21.47
N ALA A 522 14.87 30.69 21.47
CA ALA A 522 14.22 30.24 20.25
C ALA A 522 12.71 30.17 20.41
N TYR A 523 12.02 30.42 19.30
CA TYR A 523 10.59 30.27 19.14
C TYR A 523 10.29 28.98 18.36
N HIS A 524 9.40 28.14 18.89
CA HIS A 524 9.02 26.83 18.36
C HIS A 524 7.63 26.87 17.72
N PHE A 525 7.54 26.33 16.50
CA PHE A 525 6.33 26.22 15.69
C PHE A 525 5.91 24.74 15.59
N GLN A 526 4.65 24.42 15.93
CA GLN A 526 4.11 23.05 16.05
C GLN A 526 3.47 22.43 14.80
#